data_AF-A0A0Q1AIU1-F1
#
_entry.id   AF-A0A0Q1AIU1-F1
#
_cell.length_a   1.000
_cell.length_b   1.000
_cell.length_c   1.000
_cell.angle_alpha   90.00
_cell.angle_beta   90.00
_cell.angle_gamma   90.00
#
_symmetry.space_group_name_H-M   'P 1'
#
loop_
_entity.id
_entity.type
_entity.pdbx_description
1 polymer ?
#
loop_
_entity_poly.entity_id
_entity_poly.type
_entity_poly.pdbx_seq_one_letter_code
_entity_poly.pdbx_strand_id
1 'polypeptide(L)'
;LKILQQAGLIEMAEGKVKLSEFGKNFMEVKAEKAQDASADLSDAKPVAITEVRQLLPCIADSTKFRIIANMAPPLGGALKALEPLFPRGRYSERIGALIIQRGDVLTTVYGTGNVTMTMIKDEAEARKNLERLKETINEAIARGVAPAPREKVRVEPMEIYKYLPQTNCGECGEQSCYSFAIQLMNGEVSLDLCTPLKDPKYRQNLEHLQVMAEYI
;
A
#
# COMPACT_ATOMS: atom_id res chain seq x y z
N LEU A 1 9.26 20.80 -15.09
CA LEU A 1 8.23 20.40 -16.08
C LEU A 1 8.13 18.89 -16.25
N LYS A 2 9.20 18.18 -16.63
CA LYS A 2 9.17 16.71 -16.82
C LYS A 2 8.60 15.91 -15.63
N ILE A 3 8.98 16.29 -14.40
CA ILE A 3 8.45 15.70 -13.15
C ILE A 3 6.94 15.94 -12.99
N LEU A 4 6.47 17.16 -13.29
CA LEU A 4 5.05 17.52 -13.18
C LEU A 4 4.21 16.81 -14.26
N GLN A 5 4.78 16.61 -15.45
CA GLN A 5 4.15 15.87 -16.54
C GLN A 5 4.09 14.36 -16.20
N GLN A 6 5.16 13.80 -15.63
CA GLN A 6 5.19 12.41 -15.16
C GLN A 6 4.24 12.16 -13.98
N ALA A 7 4.02 13.17 -13.14
CA ALA A 7 3.02 13.17 -12.07
C ALA A 7 1.59 13.43 -12.58
N GLY A 8 1.40 13.65 -13.90
CA GLY A 8 0.10 13.91 -14.50
C GLY A 8 -0.51 15.26 -14.11
N LEU A 9 0.24 16.17 -13.49
CA LEU A 9 -0.24 17.48 -13.01
C LEU A 9 -0.26 18.54 -14.12
N ILE A 10 0.49 18.34 -15.19
CA ILE A 10 0.51 19.24 -16.35
C ILE A 10 0.46 18.44 -17.65
N GLU A 11 -0.13 19.06 -18.66
CA GLU A 11 -0.14 18.61 -20.04
C GLU A 11 0.62 19.60 -20.91
N MET A 12 1.31 19.07 -21.92
CA MET A 12 2.10 19.85 -22.87
C MET A 12 1.41 19.76 -24.22
N ALA A 13 0.84 20.87 -24.68
CA ALA A 13 0.25 20.98 -26.01
C ALA A 13 0.85 22.22 -26.70
N GLU A 14 1.42 22.04 -27.90
CA GLU A 14 1.94 23.12 -28.75
C GLU A 14 2.95 24.06 -28.04
N GLY A 15 3.85 23.50 -27.24
CA GLY A 15 4.87 24.28 -26.52
C GLY A 15 4.34 25.12 -25.36
N LYS A 16 3.04 25.02 -25.02
CA LYS A 16 2.43 25.65 -23.85
C LYS A 16 2.16 24.61 -22.76
N VAL A 17 2.53 24.96 -21.54
CA VAL A 17 2.25 24.16 -20.34
C VAL A 17 0.85 24.51 -19.86
N LYS A 18 -0.04 23.53 -19.77
CA LYS A 18 -1.36 23.68 -19.14
C LYS A 18 -1.43 22.76 -17.93
N LEU A 19 -2.14 23.18 -16.89
CA LEU A 19 -2.53 22.26 -15.83
C LEU A 19 -3.49 21.23 -16.42
N SER A 20 -3.23 19.96 -16.16
CA SER A 20 -4.22 18.91 -16.43
C SER A 20 -5.43 19.12 -15.53
N GLU A 21 -6.55 18.45 -15.80
CA GLU A 21 -7.70 18.42 -14.88
C GLU A 21 -7.25 17.96 -13.48
N PHE A 22 -6.32 17.00 -13.41
CA PHE A 22 -5.69 16.56 -12.16
C PHE A 22 -4.88 17.69 -11.47
N GLY A 23 -4.13 18.47 -12.25
CA GLY A 23 -3.35 19.61 -11.75
C GLY A 23 -4.20 20.79 -11.27
N LYS A 24 -5.35 21.04 -11.90
CA LYS A 24 -6.31 22.08 -11.47
C LYS A 24 -6.93 21.70 -10.12
N ASN A 25 -7.43 20.47 -10.00
CA ASN A 25 -7.99 19.94 -8.77
C ASN A 25 -6.96 19.92 -7.63
N PHE A 26 -5.69 19.62 -7.93
CA PHE A 26 -4.60 19.67 -6.96
C PHE A 26 -4.36 21.08 -6.38
N MET A 27 -4.56 22.13 -7.17
CA MET A 27 -4.34 23.51 -6.76
C MET A 27 -5.52 24.09 -5.96
N GLU A 28 -6.75 23.71 -6.30
CA GLU A 28 -7.97 24.17 -5.61
C GLU A 28 -8.03 23.67 -4.15
N VAL A 29 -7.57 22.44 -3.89
CA VAL A 29 -7.49 21.84 -2.54
C VAL A 29 -6.60 22.66 -1.58
N LYS A 30 -5.67 23.47 -2.10
CA LYS A 30 -4.76 24.28 -1.27
C LYS A 30 -5.47 25.50 -0.64
N ALA A 31 -6.60 25.94 -1.20
CA ALA A 31 -7.31 27.13 -0.73
C ALA A 31 -8.25 26.84 0.45
N GLU A 32 -8.67 25.59 0.67
CA GLU A 32 -9.71 25.24 1.66
C GLU A 32 -9.19 24.73 3.01
N LYS A 33 -7.88 24.76 3.27
CA LYS A 33 -7.34 24.28 4.55
C LYS A 33 -7.39 25.34 5.65
N ALA A 34 -8.44 25.33 6.46
CA ALA A 34 -8.32 25.51 7.91
C ALA A 34 -9.62 25.08 8.63
N GLN A 35 -9.69 23.85 9.14
CA GLN A 35 -10.34 23.54 10.42
C GLN A 35 -10.14 22.06 10.79
N ASP A 36 -9.69 21.85 12.02
CA ASP A 36 -9.62 20.55 12.69
C ASP A 36 -10.99 19.87 12.74
N ALA A 37 -11.02 18.57 12.50
CA ALA A 37 -12.17 17.74 12.84
C ALA A 37 -11.72 16.35 13.27
N SER A 38 -12.31 15.89 14.37
CA SER A 38 -12.21 14.54 14.92
C SER A 38 -12.32 13.46 13.86
N ALA A 39 -11.58 12.36 14.06
CA ALA A 39 -11.62 11.16 13.23
C ALA A 39 -13.01 10.51 13.27
N ASP A 40 -13.91 11.00 12.43
CA ASP A 40 -15.25 10.47 12.26
C ASP A 40 -15.39 9.88 10.85
N LEU A 41 -15.75 8.60 10.79
CA LEU A 41 -16.05 7.89 9.53
C LEU A 41 -17.55 7.91 9.23
N SER A 42 -18.37 8.56 10.06
CA SER A 42 -19.84 8.53 9.99
C SER A 42 -20.41 8.99 8.64
N ASP A 43 -19.75 9.92 7.96
CA ASP A 43 -20.17 10.42 6.64
C ASP A 43 -19.53 9.66 5.46
N ALA A 44 -18.59 8.75 5.73
CA ALA A 44 -17.92 7.97 4.68
C ALA A 44 -18.86 6.87 4.16
N LYS A 45 -18.90 6.69 2.84
CA LYS A 45 -19.68 5.65 2.18
C LYS A 45 -18.79 4.52 1.69
N PRO A 46 -19.28 3.26 1.67
CA PRO A 46 -18.53 2.15 1.08
C PRO A 46 -18.08 2.46 -0.34
N VAL A 47 -16.82 2.14 -0.63
CA VAL A 47 -16.18 2.38 -1.93
C VAL A 47 -16.20 1.15 -2.81
N ALA A 48 -16.22 1.38 -4.11
CA ALA A 48 -16.06 0.38 -5.16
C ALA A 48 -14.90 0.77 -6.08
N ILE A 49 -14.19 -0.23 -6.63
CA ILE A 49 -13.17 -0.01 -7.66
C ILE A 49 -13.90 0.22 -8.98
N THR A 50 -13.75 1.41 -9.55
CA THR A 50 -14.46 1.81 -10.77
C THR A 50 -13.61 1.62 -12.03
N GLU A 51 -12.29 1.77 -11.90
CA GLU A 51 -11.37 1.68 -13.02
C GLU A 51 -10.00 1.17 -12.56
N VAL A 52 -9.37 0.32 -13.37
CA VAL A 52 -7.95 -0.04 -13.24
C VAL A 52 -7.29 0.32 -14.57
N ARG A 53 -6.57 1.45 -14.59
CA ARG A 53 -5.80 1.95 -15.73
C ARG A 53 -4.41 1.32 -15.83
N GLN A 54 -3.92 1.42 -17.06
CA GLN A 54 -2.70 0.87 -17.65
C GLN A 54 -1.52 0.62 -16.71
N LEU A 55 -0.98 -0.60 -16.81
CA LEU A 55 0.35 -1.00 -16.37
C LEU A 55 1.39 -0.16 -17.13
N LEU A 56 2.08 0.72 -16.41
CA LEU A 56 3.27 1.40 -16.94
C LEU A 56 4.51 0.78 -16.28
N PRO A 57 5.67 0.72 -16.95
CA PRO A 57 6.89 0.25 -16.30
C PRO A 57 7.18 1.06 -15.02
N CYS A 58 7.60 0.40 -13.95
CA CYS A 58 8.01 1.07 -12.73
C CYS A 58 9.36 1.76 -12.95
N ILE A 59 9.55 2.94 -12.35
CA ILE A 59 10.80 3.71 -12.47
C ILE A 59 11.94 3.03 -11.68
N ALA A 60 11.60 2.38 -10.57
CA ALA A 60 12.58 1.73 -9.69
C ALA A 60 13.02 0.36 -10.20
N ASP A 61 12.15 -0.35 -10.91
CA ASP A 61 12.40 -1.69 -11.44
C ASP A 61 11.64 -1.86 -12.76
N SER A 62 12.36 -2.07 -13.86
CA SER A 62 11.78 -2.22 -15.19
C SER A 62 10.99 -3.51 -15.39
N THR A 63 11.14 -4.49 -14.49
CA THR A 63 10.39 -5.75 -14.50
C THR A 63 9.05 -5.63 -13.77
N LYS A 64 8.87 -4.56 -13.00
CA LYS A 64 7.64 -4.26 -12.26
C LYS A 64 6.85 -3.16 -12.97
N PHE A 65 5.61 -3.02 -12.56
CA PHE A 65 4.67 -2.05 -13.09
C PHE A 65 4.24 -1.06 -12.01
N ARG A 66 3.77 0.10 -12.48
CA ARG A 66 2.92 1.00 -11.74
C ARG A 66 1.52 0.94 -12.37
N ILE A 67 0.50 0.99 -11.52
CA ILE A 67 -0.90 1.05 -11.93
C ILE A 67 -1.54 2.31 -11.38
N ILE A 68 -2.58 2.76 -12.07
CA ILE A 68 -3.47 3.82 -11.61
C ILE A 68 -4.86 3.22 -11.57
N ALA A 69 -5.58 3.40 -10.48
CA ALA A 69 -6.95 2.94 -10.32
C ALA A 69 -7.81 4.08 -9.75
N ASN A 70 -9.12 3.90 -9.79
CA ASN A 70 -10.06 4.82 -9.19
C ASN A 70 -11.04 4.06 -8.29
N MET A 71 -11.37 4.67 -7.15
CA MET A 71 -12.38 4.22 -6.21
C MET A 71 -13.45 5.30 -6.07
N ALA A 72 -14.72 4.88 -6.05
CA ALA A 72 -15.85 5.77 -5.86
C ALA A 72 -16.80 5.24 -4.75
N PRO A 73 -17.40 6.12 -3.94
CA PRO A 73 -17.22 7.57 -3.95
C PRO A 73 -15.84 7.98 -3.38
N PRO A 74 -15.38 9.21 -3.66
CA PRO A 74 -14.15 9.75 -3.07
C PRO A 74 -14.21 9.76 -1.53
N LEU A 75 -13.08 9.46 -0.89
CA LEU A 75 -13.00 9.38 0.59
C LEU A 75 -12.73 10.75 1.26
N GLY A 76 -12.24 11.74 0.50
CA GLY A 76 -12.02 13.10 1.00
C GLY A 76 -11.26 13.15 2.33
N GLY A 77 -11.83 13.87 3.30
CA GLY A 77 -11.27 14.04 4.64
C GLY A 77 -11.25 12.77 5.50
N ALA A 78 -12.09 11.77 5.21
CA ALA A 78 -12.14 10.51 5.95
C ALA A 78 -10.85 9.69 5.81
N LEU A 79 -10.07 9.97 4.75
CA LEU A 79 -8.86 9.23 4.44
C LEU A 79 -7.79 9.28 5.53
N LYS A 80 -7.71 10.37 6.30
CA LYS A 80 -6.79 10.49 7.44
C LYS A 80 -7.16 9.53 8.57
N ALA A 81 -8.46 9.38 8.84
CA ALA A 81 -8.97 8.49 9.88
C ALA A 81 -8.72 7.00 9.55
N LEU A 82 -8.49 6.67 8.28
CA LEU A 82 -8.17 5.30 7.85
C LEU A 82 -6.69 4.93 8.04
N GLU A 83 -5.79 5.89 8.34
CA GLU A 83 -4.35 5.62 8.47
C GLU A 83 -3.99 4.53 9.49
N PRO A 84 -4.60 4.46 10.69
CA PRO A 84 -4.30 3.43 11.68
C PRO A 84 -4.67 2.00 11.27
N LEU A 85 -5.48 1.81 10.22
CA LEU A 85 -5.82 0.48 9.70
C LEU A 85 -4.62 -0.22 9.05
N PHE A 86 -3.61 0.55 8.64
CA PHE A 86 -2.49 0.05 7.86
C PHE A 86 -1.21 0.11 8.68
N PRO A 87 -0.61 -1.03 9.06
CA PRO A 87 0.59 -1.08 9.90
C PRO A 87 1.73 -0.19 9.40
N ARG A 88 1.91 -0.14 8.07
CA ARG A 88 2.86 0.75 7.38
C ARG A 88 2.16 1.83 6.57
N GLY A 89 1.09 2.38 7.12
CA GLY A 89 0.37 3.55 6.62
C GLY A 89 1.03 4.85 7.05
N ARG A 90 0.87 5.92 6.25
CA ARG A 90 1.13 7.30 6.65
C ARG A 90 0.22 8.24 5.85
N TYR A 91 -0.35 9.22 6.52
CA TYR A 91 -1.13 10.26 5.85
C TYR A 91 -0.26 11.48 5.56
N SER A 92 -0.32 12.01 4.33
CA SER A 92 0.36 13.24 3.94
C SER A 92 -0.63 14.37 3.78
N GLU A 93 -0.62 15.30 4.73
CA GLU A 93 -1.40 16.54 4.69
C GLU A 93 -1.09 17.38 3.44
N ARG A 94 0.15 17.34 2.95
CA ARG A 94 0.60 18.16 1.82
C ARG A 94 -0.10 17.81 0.51
N ILE A 95 -0.40 16.53 0.30
CA ILE A 95 -0.97 16.02 -0.96
C ILE A 95 -2.35 15.36 -0.77
N GLY A 96 -2.90 15.40 0.45
CA GLY A 96 -4.21 14.83 0.77
C GLY A 96 -4.30 13.32 0.48
N ALA A 97 -3.25 12.57 0.83
CA ALA A 97 -3.12 11.18 0.44
C ALA A 97 -2.67 10.26 1.59
N LEU A 98 -3.25 9.06 1.63
CA LEU A 98 -2.83 7.95 2.48
C LEU A 98 -1.87 7.06 1.68
N ILE A 99 -0.66 6.89 2.21
CA ILE A 99 0.40 6.10 1.61
C ILE A 99 0.56 4.84 2.46
N ILE A 100 0.42 3.68 1.84
CA ILE A 100 0.44 2.36 2.48
C ILE A 100 1.55 1.56 1.83
N GLN A 101 2.42 0.97 2.64
CA GLN A 101 3.41 -0.01 2.20
C GLN A 101 2.98 -1.42 2.63
N ARG A 102 3.10 -2.39 1.72
CA ARG A 102 3.03 -3.82 2.03
C ARG A 102 4.12 -4.51 1.24
N GLY A 103 5.15 -5.01 1.93
CA GLY A 103 6.38 -5.44 1.26
C GLY A 103 7.02 -4.30 0.46
N ASP A 104 7.32 -4.57 -0.82
CA ASP A 104 7.83 -3.61 -1.81
C ASP A 104 6.72 -2.75 -2.46
N VAL A 105 5.46 -3.18 -2.37
CA VAL A 105 4.32 -2.49 -2.98
C VAL A 105 3.97 -1.22 -2.20
N LEU A 106 4.06 -0.08 -2.89
CA LEU A 106 3.63 1.21 -2.37
C LEU A 106 2.29 1.60 -2.99
N THR A 107 1.26 1.69 -2.16
CA THR A 107 -0.08 2.15 -2.56
C THR A 107 -0.31 3.57 -2.05
N THR A 108 -0.70 4.49 -2.92
CA THR A 108 -1.11 5.84 -2.54
C THR A 108 -2.55 6.05 -2.93
N VAL A 109 -3.41 6.29 -1.93
CA VAL A 109 -4.82 6.65 -2.10
C VAL A 109 -4.93 8.15 -1.92
N TYR A 110 -5.59 8.83 -2.85
CA TYR A 110 -5.86 10.27 -2.78
C TYR A 110 -7.30 10.50 -2.31
N GLY A 111 -7.55 11.62 -1.62
CA GLY A 111 -8.91 11.99 -1.19
C GLY A 111 -9.92 12.07 -2.35
N THR A 112 -9.45 12.28 -3.58
CA THR A 112 -10.26 12.30 -4.81
C THR A 112 -10.73 10.92 -5.28
N GLY A 113 -10.32 9.83 -4.62
CA GLY A 113 -10.62 8.46 -5.03
C GLY A 113 -9.58 7.85 -5.98
N ASN A 114 -8.62 8.63 -6.48
CA ASN A 114 -7.52 8.08 -7.26
C ASN A 114 -6.61 7.21 -6.39
N VAL A 115 -6.14 6.10 -6.96
CA VAL A 115 -5.21 5.17 -6.32
C VAL A 115 -4.05 4.92 -7.26
N THR A 116 -2.83 4.93 -6.74
CA THR A 116 -1.64 4.50 -7.50
C THR A 116 -0.93 3.41 -6.74
N MET A 117 -0.52 2.33 -7.42
CA MET A 117 0.37 1.31 -6.84
C MET A 117 1.65 1.22 -7.66
N THR A 118 2.77 1.00 -6.99
CA THR A 118 4.08 0.74 -7.62
C THR A 118 4.65 -0.59 -7.15
N MET A 119 5.65 -1.11 -7.86
CA MET A 119 6.28 -2.42 -7.60
C MET A 119 5.34 -3.62 -7.81
N ILE A 120 4.32 -3.45 -8.65
CA ILE A 120 3.36 -4.51 -8.97
C ILE A 120 3.95 -5.45 -10.02
N LYS A 121 3.82 -6.76 -9.83
CA LYS A 121 4.27 -7.78 -10.77
C LYS A 121 3.39 -7.87 -12.01
N ASP A 122 2.08 -7.85 -11.84
CA ASP A 122 1.11 -8.03 -12.92
C ASP A 122 -0.28 -7.46 -12.56
N GLU A 123 -1.20 -7.48 -13.52
CA GLU A 123 -2.56 -6.98 -13.33
C GLU A 123 -3.34 -7.77 -12.26
N ALA A 124 -3.09 -9.07 -12.14
CA ALA A 124 -3.80 -9.92 -11.20
C ALA A 124 -3.44 -9.56 -9.76
N GLU A 125 -2.15 -9.32 -9.50
CA GLU A 125 -1.67 -8.81 -8.21
C GLU A 125 -2.26 -7.44 -7.89
N ALA A 126 -2.28 -6.53 -8.86
CA ALA A 126 -2.91 -5.21 -8.71
C ALA A 126 -4.38 -5.33 -8.29
N ARG A 127 -5.17 -6.16 -8.99
CA ARG A 127 -6.58 -6.39 -8.66
C ARG A 127 -6.75 -6.96 -7.26
N LYS A 128 -5.95 -7.97 -6.89
CA LYS A 128 -5.98 -8.55 -5.54
C LYS A 128 -5.68 -7.50 -4.46
N ASN A 129 -4.68 -6.65 -4.68
CA ASN A 129 -4.30 -5.60 -3.75
C ASN A 129 -5.38 -4.52 -3.62
N LEU A 130 -6.02 -4.14 -4.72
CA LEU A 130 -7.14 -3.19 -4.73
C LEU A 130 -8.37 -3.75 -4.01
N GLU A 131 -8.72 -5.02 -4.25
CA GLU A 131 -9.86 -5.67 -3.58
C GLU A 131 -9.64 -5.74 -2.07
N ARG A 132 -8.44 -6.16 -1.62
CA ARG A 132 -8.08 -6.15 -0.19
C ARG A 132 -8.16 -4.76 0.42
N LEU A 133 -7.70 -3.73 -0.31
CA LEU A 133 -7.80 -2.34 0.14
C LEU A 133 -9.27 -1.90 0.30
N LYS A 134 -10.12 -2.19 -0.70
CA LYS A 134 -11.55 -1.91 -0.69
C LYS A 134 -12.24 -2.56 0.51
N GLU A 135 -11.98 -3.85 0.74
CA GLU A 135 -12.54 -4.61 1.86
C GLU A 135 -12.15 -4.00 3.21
N THR A 136 -10.85 -3.71 3.40
CA THR A 136 -10.35 -3.10 4.65
C THR A 136 -11.03 -1.76 4.94
N ILE A 137 -11.16 -0.90 3.92
CA ILE A 137 -11.80 0.41 4.04
C ILE A 137 -13.29 0.25 4.36
N ASN A 138 -13.99 -0.60 3.60
CA ASN A 138 -15.45 -0.76 3.75
C ASN A 138 -15.81 -1.40 5.08
N GLU A 139 -15.00 -2.33 5.59
CA GLU A 139 -15.19 -2.87 6.94
C GLU A 139 -15.05 -1.79 8.02
N ALA A 140 -14.05 -0.91 7.89
CA ALA A 140 -13.86 0.19 8.84
C ALA A 140 -15.01 1.19 8.80
N ILE A 141 -15.49 1.53 7.59
CA ILE A 141 -16.67 2.37 7.39
C ILE A 141 -17.90 1.73 8.01
N ALA A 142 -18.12 0.43 7.78
CA ALA A 142 -19.26 -0.30 8.33
C ALA A 142 -19.25 -0.35 9.88
N ARG A 143 -18.06 -0.36 10.49
CA ARG A 143 -17.91 -0.28 11.95
C ARG A 143 -18.11 1.14 12.49
N GLY A 144 -18.05 2.16 11.63
CA GLY A 144 -18.23 3.57 12.00
C GLY A 144 -17.16 4.15 12.90
N VAL A 145 -16.08 3.40 13.18
CA VAL A 145 -15.02 3.80 14.11
C VAL A 145 -13.67 3.55 13.48
N ALA A 146 -12.90 4.63 13.34
CA ALA A 146 -11.48 4.53 13.01
C ALA A 146 -10.73 3.86 14.16
N PRO A 147 -9.87 2.85 13.89
CA PRO A 147 -9.06 2.25 14.94
C PRO A 147 -8.21 3.32 15.64
N ALA A 148 -8.00 3.15 16.94
CA ALA A 148 -7.05 3.98 17.67
C ALA A 148 -5.67 3.94 16.99
N PRO A 149 -4.94 5.06 16.96
CA PRO A 149 -3.56 5.09 16.48
C PRO A 149 -2.75 3.96 17.13
N ARG A 150 -2.08 3.16 16.30
CA ARG A 150 -1.20 2.09 16.75
C ARG A 150 0.24 2.52 16.61
N GLU A 151 1.11 1.99 17.47
CA GLU A 151 2.54 2.12 17.29
C GLU A 151 2.96 1.42 16.00
N LYS A 152 3.78 2.10 15.19
CA LYS A 152 4.25 1.55 13.91
C LYS A 152 5.34 0.52 14.20
N VAL A 153 4.94 -0.74 14.18
CA VAL A 153 5.87 -1.86 14.27
C VAL A 153 6.61 -1.98 12.94
N ARG A 154 7.95 -1.98 13.02
CA ARG A 154 8.82 -2.21 11.88
C ARG A 154 9.47 -3.57 12.05
N VAL A 155 9.17 -4.49 11.14
CA VAL A 155 9.77 -5.82 11.11
C VAL A 155 11.06 -5.76 10.29
N GLU A 156 12.18 -6.14 10.90
CA GLU A 156 13.47 -6.23 10.22
C GLU A 156 13.78 -7.67 9.76
N PRO A 157 14.59 -7.88 8.70
CA PRO A 157 14.91 -9.22 8.21
C PRO A 157 15.55 -10.11 9.29
N MET A 158 16.34 -9.50 10.17
CA MET A 158 16.97 -10.22 11.28
C MET A 158 15.96 -10.72 12.31
N GLU A 159 14.83 -10.05 12.50
CA GLU A 159 13.78 -10.49 13.41
C GLU A 159 13.06 -11.71 12.85
N ILE A 160 12.77 -11.71 11.54
CA ILE A 160 12.25 -12.88 10.83
C ILE A 160 13.24 -14.05 10.91
N TYR A 161 14.52 -13.80 10.58
CA TYR A 161 15.56 -14.83 10.54
C TYR A 161 15.72 -15.60 11.87
N LYS A 162 15.56 -14.92 13.01
CA LYS A 162 15.64 -15.53 14.34
C LYS A 162 14.63 -16.67 14.56
N TYR A 163 13.46 -16.60 13.90
CA TYR A 163 12.42 -17.62 14.01
C TYR A 163 12.45 -18.65 12.87
N LEU A 164 13.24 -18.42 11.82
CA LEU A 164 13.41 -19.43 10.77
C LEU A 164 14.18 -20.66 11.31
N PRO A 165 14.09 -21.81 10.62
CA PRO A 165 14.84 -23.02 10.98
C PRO A 165 16.37 -22.87 10.93
N GLN A 166 16.88 -21.85 10.22
CA GLN A 166 18.30 -21.52 10.05
C GLN A 166 19.18 -22.66 9.50
N THR A 167 18.57 -23.62 8.82
CA THR A 167 19.28 -24.76 8.21
C THR A 167 19.96 -24.42 6.89
N ASN A 168 19.59 -23.29 6.26
CA ASN A 168 20.02 -22.91 4.91
C ASN A 168 19.83 -24.03 3.86
N CYS A 169 18.76 -24.81 3.99
CA CYS A 169 18.51 -26.00 3.15
C CYS A 169 18.31 -25.72 1.65
N GLY A 170 17.89 -24.50 1.28
CA GLY A 170 17.62 -24.13 -0.11
C GLY A 170 16.33 -24.70 -0.71
N GLU A 171 15.50 -25.41 0.06
CA GLU A 171 14.25 -26.03 -0.43
C GLU A 171 13.23 -25.01 -0.96
N CYS A 172 13.30 -23.76 -0.49
CA CYS A 172 12.46 -22.65 -0.94
C CYS A 172 13.02 -21.90 -2.18
N GLY A 173 14.18 -22.30 -2.70
CA GLY A 173 14.85 -21.64 -3.83
C GLY A 173 15.79 -20.48 -3.43
N GLU A 174 15.81 -20.08 -2.16
CA GLU A 174 16.66 -19.00 -1.65
C GLU A 174 18.06 -19.50 -1.25
N GLN A 175 19.07 -18.64 -1.41
CA GLN A 175 20.47 -18.97 -1.12
C GLN A 175 20.74 -19.25 0.37
N SER A 176 19.94 -18.67 1.26
CA SER A 176 20.04 -18.84 2.70
C SER A 176 18.71 -18.52 3.38
N CYS A 177 18.54 -18.94 4.63
CA CYS A 177 17.39 -18.54 5.43
C CYS A 177 17.36 -17.00 5.64
N TYR A 178 18.51 -16.34 5.66
CA TYR A 178 18.55 -14.87 5.76
C TYR A 178 18.07 -14.21 4.46
N SER A 179 18.44 -14.76 3.30
CA SER A 179 17.90 -14.33 2.00
C SER A 179 16.39 -14.49 1.95
N PHE A 180 15.86 -15.64 2.40
CA PHE A 180 14.42 -15.85 2.54
C PHE A 180 13.76 -14.82 3.47
N ALA A 181 14.41 -14.46 4.58
CA ALA A 181 13.88 -13.44 5.49
C ALA A 181 13.78 -12.05 4.84
N ILE A 182 14.78 -11.65 4.04
CA ILE A 182 14.74 -10.41 3.26
C ILE A 182 13.58 -10.46 2.26
N GLN A 183 13.47 -11.55 1.50
CA GLN A 183 12.44 -11.70 0.48
C GLN A 183 11.03 -11.72 1.08
N LEU A 184 10.86 -12.37 2.24
CA LEU A 184 9.60 -12.39 2.96
C LEU A 184 9.22 -10.99 3.44
N MET A 185 10.20 -10.23 3.98
CA MET A 185 10.00 -8.83 4.37
C MET A 185 9.67 -7.92 3.17
N ASN A 186 10.17 -8.23 1.98
CA ASN A 186 9.80 -7.51 0.78
C ASN A 186 8.44 -7.96 0.21
N GLY A 187 7.83 -9.01 0.76
CA GLY A 187 6.60 -9.60 0.21
C GLY A 187 6.80 -10.35 -1.12
N GLU A 188 8.05 -10.62 -1.51
CA GLU A 188 8.40 -11.30 -2.76
C GLU A 188 8.21 -12.81 -2.67
N VAL A 189 8.31 -13.37 -1.46
CA VAL A 189 8.02 -14.78 -1.16
C VAL A 189 7.00 -14.88 -0.04
N SER A 190 6.28 -16.00 0.01
CA SER A 190 5.33 -16.31 1.06
C SER A 190 5.89 -17.31 2.07
N LEU A 191 5.43 -17.21 3.32
CA LEU A 191 5.95 -18.00 4.44
C LEU A 191 5.79 -19.52 4.23
N ASP A 192 4.79 -19.95 3.47
CA ASP A 192 4.47 -21.35 3.17
C ASP A 192 5.49 -22.05 2.26
N LEU A 193 6.37 -21.29 1.60
CA LEU A 193 7.50 -21.82 0.82
C LEU A 193 8.61 -22.39 1.69
N CYS A 194 8.70 -22.00 2.97
CA CYS A 194 9.65 -22.62 3.89
C CYS A 194 9.08 -23.95 4.39
N THR A 195 9.32 -25.03 3.64
CA THR A 195 8.88 -26.39 3.96
C THR A 195 9.29 -26.87 5.35
N PRO A 196 10.51 -26.59 5.88
CA PRO A 196 10.86 -27.08 7.21
C PRO A 196 10.04 -26.46 8.34
N LEU A 197 9.46 -25.26 8.18
CA LEU A 197 8.59 -24.65 9.19
C LEU A 197 7.28 -25.44 9.43
N LYS A 198 6.91 -26.35 8.53
CA LYS A 198 5.73 -27.20 8.67
C LYS A 198 5.94 -28.34 9.69
N ASP A 199 7.19 -28.61 10.08
CA ASP A 199 7.50 -29.57 11.12
C ASP A 199 6.91 -29.09 12.47
N PRO A 200 6.17 -29.95 13.20
CA PRO A 200 5.61 -29.62 14.51
C PRO A 200 6.60 -28.98 15.50
N LYS A 201 7.91 -29.28 15.40
CA LYS A 201 8.92 -28.66 16.28
C LYS A 201 9.05 -27.14 16.11
N TYR A 202 8.66 -26.59 14.96
CA TYR A 202 8.70 -25.16 14.66
C TYR A 202 7.34 -24.47 14.77
N ARG A 203 6.31 -25.13 15.33
CA ARG A 203 4.95 -24.58 15.40
C ARG A 203 4.90 -23.18 16.02
N GLN A 204 5.56 -22.97 17.16
CA GLN A 204 5.61 -21.66 17.82
C GLN A 204 6.32 -20.61 16.96
N ASN A 205 7.43 -20.98 16.31
CA ASN A 205 8.13 -20.09 15.39
C ASN A 205 7.25 -19.68 14.21
N LEU A 206 6.50 -20.62 13.65
CA LEU A 206 5.57 -20.36 12.56
C LEU A 206 4.47 -19.38 12.99
N GLU A 207 3.89 -19.56 14.17
CA GLU A 207 2.89 -18.63 14.73
C GLU A 207 3.47 -17.22 14.92
N HIS A 208 4.69 -17.10 15.46
CA HIS A 208 5.38 -15.80 15.57
C HIS A 208 5.64 -15.15 14.21
N LEU A 209 6.07 -15.92 13.22
CA LEU A 209 6.30 -15.45 11.86
C LEU A 209 5.01 -14.99 11.17
N GLN A 210 3.90 -15.69 11.39
CA GLN A 210 2.58 -15.29 10.89
C GLN A 210 2.15 -13.93 11.46
N VAL A 211 2.35 -13.71 12.76
CA VAL A 211 2.05 -12.42 13.39
C VAL A 211 2.93 -11.31 12.80
N MET A 212 4.24 -11.54 12.67
CA MET A 212 5.13 -10.55 12.06
C MET A 212 4.76 -10.23 10.60
N ALA A 213 4.32 -11.24 9.83
CA ALA A 213 3.92 -11.06 8.45
C ALA A 213 2.71 -10.13 8.26
N GLU A 214 1.87 -9.96 9.28
CA GLU A 214 0.77 -8.97 9.24
C GLU A 214 1.27 -7.51 9.29
N TYR A 215 2.51 -7.28 9.72
CA TYR A 215 3.14 -5.95 9.80
C TYR A 215 4.08 -5.64 8.62
N ILE A 216 4.24 -6.58 7.69
CA ILE A 216 5.09 -6.47 6.50
C ILE A 216 4.31 -5.85 5.33
#